data_AF-W1XWK8-F1
#
_entry.id   AF-W1XWK8-F1
#
_cell.length_a   1.000
_cell.length_b   1.000
_cell.length_c   1.000
_cell.angle_alpha   90.00
_cell.angle_beta   90.00
_cell.angle_gamma   90.00
#
_symmetry.space_group_name_H-M   'P 1'
#
loop_
_entity.id
_entity.type
_entity.pdbx_description
1 polymer ?
#
loop_
_entity_poly.entity_id
_entity_poly.type
_entity_poly.pdbx_seq_one_letter_code
_entity_poly.pdbx_strand_id
1 'polypeptide(L)'
;ADAKAQGIKNPVMVGAIPFDPRQPSSLYIPESWQSFSRQEKQTSARRFTRSQSLNVVERQAIPEQTTFEQMVARAAALTATPQVDKVVLSR
;
A
#
# COMPACT_ATOMS: atom_id res chain seq x y z
N ALA A 1 10.20 -16.05 18.81
CA ALA A 1 10.24 -16.50 20.22
C ALA A 1 10.74 -15.38 21.14
N ASP A 2 11.65 -14.53 20.67
CA ASP A 2 12.35 -13.54 21.50
C ASP A 2 11.48 -12.42 22.09
N ALA A 3 10.53 -11.84 21.36
CA ALA A 3 9.71 -10.75 21.90
C ALA A 3 8.94 -11.12 23.17
N LYS A 4 8.34 -12.33 23.20
CA LYS A 4 7.65 -12.83 24.41
C LYS A 4 8.64 -13.11 25.55
N ALA A 5 9.81 -13.67 25.23
CA ALA A 5 10.87 -13.93 26.21
C ALA A 5 11.45 -12.63 26.80
N GLN A 6 11.45 -11.54 26.04
CA GLN A 6 11.86 -10.19 26.45
C GLN A 6 10.73 -9.41 27.17
N GLY A 7 9.61 -10.07 27.51
CA GLY A 7 8.53 -9.45 28.30
C GLY A 7 7.51 -8.65 27.50
N ILE A 8 7.57 -8.63 26.16
CA ILE A 8 6.53 -8.00 25.34
C ILE A 8 5.25 -8.83 25.44
N LYS A 9 4.21 -8.24 26.05
CA LYS A 9 2.90 -8.86 26.24
C LYS A 9 2.08 -8.79 24.96
N ASN A 10 1.51 -9.93 24.54
CA ASN A 10 0.67 -10.04 23.35
C ASN A 10 1.31 -9.41 22.09
N PRO A 11 2.53 -9.84 21.69
CA PRO A 11 3.24 -9.23 20.57
C PRO A 11 2.47 -9.45 19.28
N VAL A 12 2.44 -8.41 18.45
CA VAL A 12 1.85 -8.41 17.10
C VAL A 12 2.93 -8.01 16.10
N MET A 13 2.95 -8.63 14.92
CA MET A 13 3.80 -8.18 13.82
C MET A 13 2.98 -7.19 12.97
N VAL A 14 3.55 -6.03 12.65
CA VAL A 14 2.90 -5.00 11.84
C VAL A 14 3.82 -4.52 10.73
N GLY A 15 3.26 -3.92 9.68
CA GLY A 15 4.01 -3.32 8.59
C GLY A 15 3.45 -3.70 7.22
N ALA A 16 4.31 -3.74 6.21
CA ALA A 16 3.94 -4.04 4.83
C ALA A 16 4.86 -5.08 4.19
N ILE A 17 4.28 -5.91 3.32
CA ILE A 17 4.99 -6.86 2.45
C ILE A 17 4.92 -6.30 1.01
N PRO A 18 6.05 -6.20 0.28
CA PRO A 18 6.07 -5.67 -1.08
C PRO A 18 5.32 -6.56 -2.08
N PHE A 19 4.98 -6.01 -3.25
CA PHE A 19 4.33 -6.76 -4.34
C PHE A 19 5.15 -7.99 -4.76
N ASP A 20 6.47 -7.84 -4.86
CA ASP A 20 7.39 -8.96 -5.04
C ASP A 20 7.91 -9.43 -3.68
N PRO A 21 7.44 -10.58 -3.15
CA PRO A 21 7.78 -11.03 -1.80
C PRO A 21 9.23 -11.51 -1.66
N ARG A 22 10.00 -11.58 -2.76
CA ARG A 22 11.45 -11.84 -2.71
C ARG A 22 12.23 -10.62 -2.22
N GLN A 23 11.62 -9.43 -2.31
CA GLN A 23 12.20 -8.20 -1.76
C GLN A 23 12.03 -8.16 -0.23
N PRO A 24 12.91 -7.45 0.50
CA PRO A 24 12.82 -7.35 1.95
C PRO A 24 11.46 -6.81 2.41
N SER A 25 10.89 -7.45 3.44
CA SER A 25 9.66 -6.98 4.07
C SER A 25 9.94 -5.82 5.04
N SER A 26 8.99 -4.89 5.14
CA SER A 26 9.03 -3.79 6.12
C SER A 26 8.14 -4.13 7.31
N LEU A 27 8.56 -5.12 8.11
CA LEU A 27 7.80 -5.64 9.25
C LEU A 27 8.57 -5.44 10.57
N TYR A 28 7.85 -5.13 11.65
CA TYR A 28 8.41 -5.04 13.00
C TYR A 28 7.38 -5.38 14.08
N ILE A 29 7.86 -5.67 15.30
CA ILE A 29 7.02 -5.89 16.49
C ILE A 29 7.07 -4.60 17.32
N PRO A 30 5.93 -3.91 17.55
CA PRO A 30 5.91 -2.76 18.44
C PRO A 30 5.97 -3.21 19.89
N GLU A 31 6.47 -2.34 20.78
CA GLU A 31 6.52 -2.62 22.22
C GLU A 31 5.13 -2.78 22.85
N SER A 32 4.14 -2.05 22.34
CA SER A 32 2.74 -2.13 22.75
C SER A 32 1.80 -1.68 21.63
N TRP A 33 0.51 -1.98 21.79
CA TRP A 33 -0.55 -1.56 20.87
C TRP A 33 -1.83 -1.25 21.65
N GLN A 34 -2.71 -0.44 21.07
CA GLN A 34 -3.97 -0.04 21.69
C GLN A 34 -5.14 -0.25 20.72
N SER A 35 -6.25 -0.76 21.23
CA SER A 35 -7.51 -0.84 20.48
C SER A 35 -8.21 0.52 20.43
N PHE A 36 -9.02 0.75 19.39
CA PHE A 36 -9.92 1.88 19.30
C PHE A 36 -11.22 1.49 18.57
N SER A 37 -12.30 2.25 18.76
CA SER A 37 -13.56 2.01 18.05
C SER A 37 -13.54 2.61 16.65
N ARG A 38 -13.88 1.78 15.65
CA ARG A 38 -14.02 2.23 14.26
C ARG A 38 -15.05 3.35 14.10
N GLN A 39 -16.21 3.24 14.75
CA GLN A 39 -17.30 4.21 14.61
C GLN A 39 -16.94 5.57 15.24
N GLU A 40 -16.27 5.56 16.38
CA GLU A 40 -15.78 6.78 17.05
C GLU A 40 -14.70 7.46 16.21
N LYS A 41 -13.77 6.68 15.64
CA LYS A 41 -12.73 7.23 14.76
C LYS A 41 -13.31 7.87 13.50
N GLN A 42 -14.31 7.24 12.88
CA GLN A 42 -14.99 7.81 11.72
C GLN A 42 -15.72 9.12 12.05
N THR A 43 -16.41 9.15 13.20
CA THR A 43 -17.14 10.35 13.64
C THR A 43 -16.18 11.50 13.95
N SER A 44 -15.09 11.22 14.69
CA SER A 44 -14.10 12.24 15.06
C SER A 44 -13.30 12.74 13.85
N ALA A 45 -12.88 11.87 12.94
CA ALA A 45 -12.15 12.25 11.73
C ALA A 45 -12.94 13.20 10.83
N ARG A 46 -14.27 13.01 10.70
CA ARG A 46 -15.14 13.93 9.93
C ARG A 46 -15.24 15.33 10.52
N ARG A 47 -15.09 15.46 11.84
CA ARG A 47 -15.12 16.74 12.56
C ARG A 47 -13.75 17.41 12.65
N PHE A 48 -12.68 16.70 12.29
CA PHE A 48 -11.33 17.23 12.28
C PHE A 48 -11.13 18.12 11.04
N THR A 49 -11.11 19.43 11.25
CA THR A 49 -11.08 20.44 10.17
C THR A 49 -9.72 21.10 9.97
N ARG A 50 -8.79 20.93 10.93
CA ARG A 50 -7.45 21.51 10.83
C ARG A 50 -6.69 20.79 9.71
N SER A 51 -6.34 21.53 8.66
CA SER A 51 -5.52 21.04 7.57
C SER A 51 -4.38 22.02 7.30
N GLN A 52 -3.30 21.52 6.70
CA GLN A 52 -2.21 22.33 6.21
C GLN A 52 -2.43 22.58 4.72
N SER A 53 -2.47 23.85 4.31
CA SER A 53 -2.47 24.20 2.90
C SER A 53 -1.09 23.94 2.30
N LEU A 54 -1.06 23.22 1.19
CA LEU A 54 0.15 22.88 0.44
C LEU A 54 0.04 23.40 -0.98
N ASN A 55 1.13 23.96 -1.50
CA ASN A 55 1.26 24.32 -2.92
C ASN A 55 1.95 23.18 -3.65
N VAL A 56 1.36 22.72 -4.77
CA VAL A 56 1.98 21.71 -5.63
C VAL A 56 3.04 22.40 -6.48
N VAL A 57 4.31 22.03 -6.28
CA VAL A 57 5.44 22.56 -7.06
C VAL A 57 5.63 21.80 -8.37
N GLU A 58 5.29 20.50 -8.38
CA GLU A 58 5.41 19.63 -9.54
C GLU A 58 4.40 18.48 -9.43
N ARG A 59 3.87 18.06 -10.58
CA ARG A 59 3.01 16.88 -10.70
C ARG A 59 3.28 16.22 -12.04
N GLN A 60 3.65 14.95 -11.99
CA GLN A 60 4.02 14.16 -13.17
C GLN A 60 3.27 12.83 -13.17
N ALA A 61 2.81 12.38 -14.34
CA ALA A 61 2.31 11.01 -14.49
C ALA A 61 3.44 10.09 -14.94
N ILE A 62 3.57 8.93 -14.31
CA ILE A 62 4.65 7.97 -14.59
C ILE A 62 4.06 6.58 -14.84
N PRO A 63 4.03 6.09 -16.09
CA PRO A 63 4.28 6.83 -17.32
C PRO A 63 3.14 7.77 -17.73
N GLU A 64 3.44 8.68 -18.65
CA GLU A 64 2.45 9.54 -19.33
C GLU A 64 1.50 8.71 -20.22
N GLN A 65 0.39 9.34 -20.63
CA GLN A 65 -0.75 8.66 -21.28
C GLN A 65 -0.35 7.77 -22.46
N THR A 66 0.32 8.32 -23.47
CA THR A 66 0.65 7.59 -24.70
C THR A 66 1.48 6.35 -24.42
N THR A 67 2.45 6.43 -23.51
CA THR A 67 3.28 5.29 -23.13
C THR A 67 2.45 4.24 -22.38
N PHE A 68 1.56 4.65 -21.49
CA PHE A 68 0.68 3.70 -20.81
C PHE A 68 -0.30 2.99 -21.75
N GLU A 69 -0.86 3.71 -22.72
CA GLU A 69 -1.74 3.13 -23.76
C GLU A 69 -1.00 2.09 -24.61
N GLN A 70 0.28 2.35 -24.96
CA GLN A 70 1.12 1.37 -25.65
C GLN A 70 1.36 0.12 -24.79
N MET A 71 1.59 0.28 -23.48
CA MET A 71 1.72 -0.85 -22.56
C MET A 71 0.43 -1.68 -22.49
N VAL A 72 -0.73 -1.02 -22.43
CA VAL A 72 -2.05 -1.67 -22.44
C VAL A 72 -2.29 -2.42 -23.74
N ALA A 73 -2.01 -1.80 -24.90
CA ALA A 73 -2.17 -2.44 -26.21
C ALA A 73 -1.32 -3.72 -26.31
N ARG A 74 -0.07 -3.66 -25.83
CA ARG A 74 0.82 -4.84 -25.78
C ARG A 74 0.29 -5.93 -24.86
N ALA A 75 -0.16 -5.58 -23.65
CA ALA A 75 -0.72 -6.53 -22.70
C ALA A 75 -1.98 -7.21 -23.27
N ALA A 76 -2.85 -6.45 -23.91
CA ALA A 76 -4.05 -6.97 -24.58
C ALA A 76 -3.71 -7.97 -25.69
N ALA A 77 -2.72 -7.64 -26.54
CA ALA A 77 -2.24 -8.54 -27.58
C ALA A 77 -1.68 -9.86 -27.01
N LEU A 78 -0.95 -9.80 -25.89
CA LEU A 78 -0.46 -11.02 -25.20
C LEU A 78 -1.61 -11.84 -24.61
N THR A 79 -2.62 -11.19 -24.03
CA THR A 79 -3.78 -11.89 -23.47
C THR A 79 -4.72 -12.51 -24.50
N ALA A 80 -4.57 -12.16 -25.77
CA ALA A 80 -5.25 -12.84 -26.89
C ALA A 80 -4.55 -14.14 -27.32
N THR A 81 -3.39 -14.46 -26.73
CA THR A 81 -2.64 -15.69 -26.99
C THR A 81 -2.80 -16.68 -25.84
N PRO A 82 -2.51 -17.98 -26.04
CA PRO A 82 -2.53 -18.96 -24.95
C PRO A 82 -1.46 -18.77 -23.86
N GLN A 83 -0.60 -17.75 -23.96
CA GLN A 83 0.54 -17.57 -23.04
C GLN A 83 0.10 -17.01 -21.68
N VAL A 84 -0.93 -16.18 -21.64
CA VAL A 84 -1.42 -15.52 -20.41
C VAL A 84 -2.85 -15.07 -20.61
N ASP A 85 -3.71 -15.22 -19.61
CA ASP A 85 -5.12 -14.80 -19.72
C ASP A 85 -5.38 -13.41 -19.15
N LYS A 86 -4.54 -12.95 -18.21
CA LYS A 86 -4.72 -11.67 -17.53
C LYS A 86 -3.40 -11.07 -17.07
N VAL A 87 -3.26 -9.77 -17.32
CA VAL A 87 -2.16 -8.94 -16.81
C VAL A 87 -2.76 -7.69 -16.17
N VAL A 88 -2.26 -7.31 -15.00
CA VAL A 88 -2.58 -6.02 -14.36
C VAL A 88 -1.41 -5.08 -14.57
N LEU A 89 -1.66 -3.94 -15.20
CA LEU A 89 -0.72 -2.83 -15.32
C LEU A 89 -1.14 -1.70 -14.37
N SER A 90 -0.17 -0.92 -13.89
CA SER A 90 -0.40 0.23 -12.99
C SER A 90 0.44 1.44 -13.41
N ARG A 91 -0.02 2.64 -13.05
CA ARG A 91 0.65 3.94 -13.17
C ARG A 91 0.02 4.96 -12.21
#